data_AF-X6GNG2-F1
#
_entry.id   AF-X6GNG2-F1
#
_cell.length_a   1.000
_cell.length_b   1.000
_cell.length_c   1.000
_cell.angle_alpha   90.00
_cell.angle_beta   90.00
_cell.angle_gamma   90.00
#
_symmetry.space_group_name_H-M   'P 1'
#
loop_
_entity.id
_entity.type
_entity.pdbx_description
1 polymer ?
#
loop_
_entity_poly.entity_id
_entity_poly.type
_entity_poly.pdbx_seq_one_letter_code
_entity_poly.pdbx_strand_id
1 'polypeptide(L)'
;MRALIGAHEATYVGLHRVVHQAGSSSHERKRADRIEQEALLAICSYPAISRGDRRAKADYLLTAEARGELDLEEHMQAILHSMKR
;
A
#
# COMPACT_ATOMS: atom_id res chain seq x y z
N MET A 1 12.75 -0.34 3.41
CA MET A 1 11.40 0.25 3.59
C MET A 1 11.11 1.52 2.75
N ARG A 2 11.94 2.58 2.82
CA ARG A 2 11.63 3.90 2.22
C ARG A 2 11.25 3.90 0.72
N ALA A 3 11.91 3.07 -0.09
CA ALA A 3 11.57 2.95 -1.50
C ALA A 3 10.17 2.36 -1.75
N LEU A 4 9.75 1.40 -0.91
CA LEU A 4 8.40 0.81 -1.01
C LEU A 4 7.33 1.82 -0.62
N ILE A 5 7.57 2.60 0.44
CA ILE A 5 6.70 3.73 0.81
C ILE A 5 6.53 4.70 -0.36
N GLY A 6 7.64 5.16 -0.95
CA GLY A 6 7.57 6.10 -2.08
C GLY A 6 6.87 5.50 -3.31
N ALA A 7 7.04 4.20 -3.56
CA ALA A 7 6.32 3.52 -4.63
C ALA A 7 4.81 3.51 -4.37
N HIS A 8 4.38 3.17 -3.15
CA HIS A 8 2.97 3.18 -2.77
C HIS A 8 2.36 4.59 -2.83
N GLU A 9 3.06 5.62 -2.35
CA GLU A 9 2.58 7.00 -2.45
C GLU A 9 2.39 7.44 -3.91
N ALA A 10 3.29 7.04 -4.81
CA ALA A 10 3.16 7.35 -6.22
C ALA A 10 1.95 6.64 -6.86
N THR A 11 1.71 5.37 -6.51
CA THR A 11 0.55 4.63 -7.02
C THR A 11 -0.76 5.13 -6.42
N TYR A 12 -0.77 5.52 -5.14
CA TYR A 12 -1.90 6.15 -4.47
C TYR A 12 -2.33 7.45 -5.16
N VAL A 13 -1.38 8.34 -5.42
CA VAL A 13 -1.64 9.57 -6.19
C VAL A 13 -2.14 9.25 -7.60
N GLY A 14 -1.56 8.23 -8.24
CA GLY A 14 -1.97 7.75 -9.56
C GLY A 14 -3.43 7.27 -9.58
N LEU A 15 -3.82 6.43 -8.60
CA LEU A 15 -5.19 5.95 -8.42
C LEU A 15 -6.16 7.10 -8.20
N HIS A 16 -5.84 8.00 -7.26
CA HIS A 16 -6.69 9.14 -6.95
C HIS A 16 -6.93 10.02 -8.19
N ARG A 17 -5.89 10.24 -9.01
CA ARG A 17 -6.01 10.97 -10.27
C ARG A 17 -6.95 10.27 -11.26
N VAL A 18 -6.81 8.96 -11.46
CA VAL A 18 -7.65 8.18 -12.39
C VAL A 18 -9.11 8.16 -11.94
N VAL A 19 -9.37 8.01 -10.64
CA VAL A 19 -10.73 8.00 -10.08
C VAL A 19 -11.45 9.34 -10.30
N HIS A 20 -10.75 10.45 -10.15
CA HIS A 20 -11.30 11.80 -10.31
C HIS A 20 -11.27 12.32 -11.75
N GLN A 21 -10.62 11.62 -12.67
CA GLN A 21 -10.56 12.01 -14.07
C GLN A 21 -11.91 11.76 -14.76
N ALA A 22 -12.46 12.82 -15.36
CA ALA A 22 -13.63 12.73 -16.20
C ALA A 22 -13.37 11.83 -17.41
N GLY A 23 -14.29 10.92 -17.71
CA GLY A 23 -14.17 9.98 -18.81
C GLY A 23 -13.26 8.77 -18.55
N SER A 24 -12.67 8.62 -17.36
CA SER A 24 -11.91 7.41 -17.03
C SER A 24 -12.84 6.19 -17.02
N SER A 25 -12.43 5.16 -17.77
CA SER A 25 -13.15 3.91 -17.89
C SER A 25 -13.08 3.08 -16.61
N SER A 26 -14.07 2.20 -16.43
CA SER A 26 -14.04 1.22 -15.33
C SER A 26 -12.77 0.35 -15.38
N HIS A 27 -12.27 0.04 -16.58
CA HIS A 27 -11.06 -0.77 -16.75
C HIS A 27 -9.80 -0.05 -16.23
N GLU A 28 -9.63 1.24 -16.56
CA GLU A 28 -8.51 2.04 -16.07
C GLU A 28 -8.54 2.19 -14.56
N ARG A 29 -9.71 2.43 -13.97
CA ARG A 29 -9.88 2.51 -12.51
C ARG A 29 -9.48 1.21 -11.84
N LYS A 30 -10.00 0.07 -12.31
CA LYS A 30 -9.63 -1.27 -11.79
C LYS A 30 -8.14 -1.57 -11.93
N ARG A 31 -7.51 -1.13 -13.02
CA ARG A 31 -6.07 -1.32 -13.23
C ARG A 31 -5.26 -0.47 -12.25
N ALA A 32 -5.62 0.80 -12.06
CA ALA A 32 -4.94 1.69 -11.13
C ALA A 32 -5.10 1.21 -9.68
N ASP A 33 -6.30 0.75 -9.33
CA ASP A 33 -6.64 0.18 -8.04
C ASP A 33 -5.76 -1.03 -7.72
N ARG A 34 -5.72 -2.01 -8.63
CA ARG A 34 -4.85 -3.19 -8.49
C ARG A 34 -3.37 -2.83 -8.31
N ILE A 35 -2.85 -1.85 -9.06
CA ILE A 35 -1.45 -1.44 -8.97
C ILE A 35 -1.13 -0.83 -7.60
N GLU A 36 -2.04 -0.01 -7.08
CA GLU A 36 -1.91 0.59 -5.76
C GLU A 36 -1.95 -0.48 -4.66
N GLN A 37 -2.89 -1.42 -4.74
CA GLN A 37 -3.03 -2.54 -3.81
C GLN A 37 -1.80 -3.46 -3.82
N GLU A 38 -1.24 -3.77 -5.00
CA GLU A 38 0.00 -4.55 -5.12
C GLU A 38 1.20 -3.84 -4.46
N ALA A 39 1.26 -2.50 -4.53
CA ALA A 39 2.29 -1.71 -3.86
C ALA A 39 2.11 -1.71 -2.32
N LEU A 40 0.86 -1.64 -1.83
CA LEU A 40 0.56 -1.72 -0.41
C LEU A 40 0.88 -3.11 0.15
N LEU A 41 0.53 -4.17 -0.58
CA LEU A 41 0.91 -5.55 -0.26
C LEU A 41 2.42 -5.73 -0.15
N ALA A 42 3.22 -5.07 -0.99
CA ALA A 42 4.68 -5.12 -0.90
C ALA A 42 5.20 -4.51 0.41
N ILE A 43 4.58 -3.43 0.89
CA ILE A 43 4.87 -2.85 2.20
C ILE A 43 4.46 -3.82 3.33
N CYS A 44 3.23 -4.32 3.28
CA CYS A 44 2.69 -5.27 4.26
C CYS A 44 3.55 -6.53 4.39
N SER A 45 4.08 -7.04 3.27
CA SER A 45 4.92 -8.23 3.22
C SER A 45 6.39 -7.98 3.60
N TYR A 46 6.85 -6.73 3.65
CA TYR A 46 8.26 -6.41 3.84
C TYR A 46 8.79 -6.87 5.22
N PRO A 47 9.81 -7.75 5.29
CA PRO A 47 10.40 -8.18 6.55
C PRO A 47 11.32 -7.05 7.08
N ALA A 48 10.79 -6.25 8.01
CA ALA A 48 11.50 -5.13 8.58
C ALA A 48 12.49 -5.62 9.67
N ILE A 49 13.73 -5.91 9.27
CA ILE A 49 14.77 -6.44 10.18
C ILE A 49 15.30 -5.32 11.09
N SER A 50 15.60 -4.16 10.52
CA SER A 50 16.18 -3.03 11.24
C SER A 50 15.14 -2.30 12.10
N ARG A 51 15.57 -1.68 13.20
CA ARG A 51 14.68 -0.83 14.02
C ARG A 51 14.14 0.36 13.21
N GLY A 52 14.95 0.92 12.32
CA GLY A 52 14.55 2.03 11.45
C GLY A 52 13.45 1.61 10.47
N ASP A 53 13.62 0.48 9.80
CA ASP A 53 12.59 -0.05 8.90
C ASP A 53 11.31 -0.43 9.63
N ARG A 54 11.41 -1.00 10.84
CA ARG A 54 10.23 -1.33 11.66
C ARG A 54 9.42 -0.10 12.01
N ARG A 55 10.09 0.96 12.46
CA ARG A 55 9.43 2.23 12.78
C ARG A 55 8.79 2.84 11.52
N ALA A 56 9.55 2.95 10.43
CA ALA A 56 9.03 3.50 9.18
C ALA A 56 7.83 2.70 8.65
N LYS A 57 7.87 1.36 8.76
CA LYS A 57 6.76 0.49 8.39
C LYS A 57 5.55 0.69 9.28
N ALA A 58 5.72 0.72 10.60
CA ALA A 58 4.62 0.94 11.54
C ALA A 58 3.96 2.32 11.33
N ASP A 59 4.74 3.39 11.27
CA ASP A 59 4.24 4.76 11.07
C ASP A 59 3.45 4.87 9.76
N TYR A 60 3.92 4.22 8.70
CA TYR A 60 3.24 4.22 7.41
C TYR A 60 1.97 3.38 7.39
N LEU A 61 1.98 2.18 7.97
CA LEU A 61 0.78 1.33 8.06
C LEU A 61 -0.33 2.00 8.88
N LEU A 62 0.01 2.74 9.95
CA LEU A 62 -0.96 3.55 10.68
C LEU A 62 -1.55 4.68 9.83
N THR A 63 -0.75 5.25 8.92
CA THR A 63 -1.21 6.27 7.98
C THR A 63 -2.16 5.68 6.93
N ALA A 64 -1.83 4.51 6.38
CA ALA A 64 -2.67 3.77 5.44
C ALA A 64 -4.01 3.35 6.10
N GLU A 65 -3.97 2.86 7.34
CA GLU A 65 -5.17 2.55 8.12
C GLU A 65 -6.07 3.77 8.33
N ALA A 66 -5.49 4.92 8.68
CA ALA A 66 -6.26 6.15 8.85
C ALA A 66 -6.97 6.63 7.58
N ARG A 67 -6.52 6.16 6.41
CA ARG A 67 -7.15 6.40 5.10
C ARG A 67 -8.10 5.28 4.69
N GLY A 68 -8.16 4.18 5.44
CA GLY A 68 -8.98 3.01 5.14
C GLY A 68 -8.42 2.09 4.06
N GLU A 69 -7.11 2.11 3.81
CA GLU A 69 -6.46 1.35 2.72
C GLU A 69 -6.16 -0.11 3.10
N LEU A 70 -6.22 -0.48 4.40
CA LEU A 70 -5.97 -1.85 4.88
C LEU A 70 -7.28 -2.66 5.00
N ASP A 71 -8.12 -2.60 3.97
CA ASP A 71 -9.45 -3.21 3.95
C ASP A 71 -9.47 -4.66 3.44
N LEU A 72 -8.41 -5.10 2.75
CA LEU A 72 -8.25 -6.47 2.28
C LEU A 72 -7.67 -7.42 3.35
N GLU A 73 -8.22 -8.63 3.43
CA GLU A 73 -7.70 -9.69 4.31
C GLU A 73 -6.23 -10.01 3.99
N GLU A 74 -5.87 -9.97 2.71
CA GLU A 74 -4.52 -10.21 2.21
C GLU A 74 -3.49 -9.23 2.82
N HIS A 75 -3.86 -7.97 3.07
CA HIS A 75 -2.98 -7.00 3.73
C HIS A 75 -2.65 -7.44 5.16
N MET A 76 -3.66 -7.82 5.93
CA MET A 76 -3.51 -8.27 7.31
C MET A 76 -2.71 -9.56 7.39
N GLN A 77 -2.99 -10.52 6.50
CA GLN A 77 -2.21 -11.74 6.40
C GLN A 77 -0.74 -11.43 6.06
N ALA A 78 -0.46 -10.56 5.09
CA ALA A 78 0.90 -10.18 4.72
C ALA A 78 1.67 -9.55 5.90
N ILE A 79 1.03 -8.65 6.67
CA ILE A 79 1.61 -8.07 7.88
C ILE A 79 1.97 -9.17 8.88
N LEU A 80 1.02 -10.04 9.24
CA LEU A 80 1.23 -11.11 10.20
C LEU A 80 2.35 -12.06 9.78
N HIS A 81 2.42 -12.42 8.50
CA HIS A 81 3.50 -13.27 7.97
C HIS A 81 4.86 -12.58 7.99
N SER A 82 4.90 -11.26 7.74
CA SER A 82 6.15 -10.50 7.78
C SER A 82 6.76 -10.39 9.19
N MET A 83 5.95 -10.60 10.24
CA MET A 83 6.37 -10.56 11.64
C MET A 83 6.86 -11.92 12.17
N LYS A 84 6.47 -13.03 11.52
CA LYS A 84 6.82 -14.40 11.93
C LYS A 84 8.20 -14.87 11.44
N ARG A 85 8.99 -13.99 10.82
CA ARG A 85 10.34 -14.28 10.32
C ARG A 85 11.42 -13.70 11.20
#